data_AF-A0A3D4FFY7-F1
#
_entry.id   AF-A0A3D4FFY7-F1
#
_cell.length_a   1.000
_cell.length_b   1.000
_cell.length_c   1.000
_cell.angle_alpha   90.00
_cell.angle_beta   90.00
_cell.angle_gamma   90.00
#
_symmetry.space_group_name_H-M   'P 1'
#
loop_
_entity.id
_entity.type
_entity.pdbx_description
1 polymer ?
#
loop_
_entity_poly.entity_id
_entity_poly.type
_entity_poly.pdbx_seq_one_letter_code
_entity_poly.pdbx_strand_id
1 'polypeptide(L)'
;IDSALEYIEKNKNRLLLPDQDVLSGLYGGKTKTVESITYNLSERYLKLYNINLKNLDKRIDIDWVRKNTVIIHYCGRNKPWKDNYIGELDIFYKEYAQMVAEIEGSTNENTLKNT
;
A
#
# COMPACT_ATOMS: atom_id res chain seq x y z
N ILE A 1 5.60 -23.79 10.69
CA ILE A 1 6.87 -23.03 10.81
C ILE A 1 7.96 -23.79 10.08
N ASP A 2 8.10 -25.09 10.38
CA ASP A 2 9.08 -25.98 9.74
C ASP A 2 8.98 -26.00 8.21
N SER A 3 7.76 -26.09 7.66
CA SER A 3 7.53 -26.06 6.21
C SER A 3 7.94 -24.76 5.50
N ALA A 4 7.96 -23.63 6.22
CA ALA A 4 8.37 -22.34 5.67
C ALA A 4 9.89 -22.20 5.64
N LEU A 5 10.56 -22.60 6.72
CA LEU A 5 12.01 -22.59 6.81
C LEU A 5 12.65 -23.58 5.82
N GLU A 6 12.06 -24.77 5.67
CA GLU A 6 12.47 -25.74 4.63
C GLU A 6 12.31 -25.17 3.22
N TYR A 7 11.21 -24.46 2.94
CA TYR A 7 10.99 -23.83 1.64
C TYR A 7 12.03 -22.75 1.36
N ILE A 8 12.35 -21.93 2.37
CA ILE A 8 13.40 -20.91 2.28
C ILE A 8 14.73 -21.56 1.96
N GLU A 9 15.17 -22.57 2.73
CA GLU A 9 16.48 -23.16 2.49
C GLU A 9 16.60 -23.83 1.12
N LYS A 10 15.54 -24.50 0.69
CA LYS A 10 15.49 -25.13 -0.64
C LYS A 10 15.53 -24.11 -1.78
N ASN A 11 14.98 -22.91 -1.58
CA ASN A 11 14.78 -21.93 -2.65
C ASN A 11 15.54 -20.61 -2.47
N LYS A 12 16.43 -20.48 -1.46
CA LYS A 12 17.05 -19.21 -1.06
C LYS A 12 17.69 -18.40 -2.19
N ASN A 13 18.28 -19.09 -3.17
CA ASN A 13 18.93 -18.45 -4.31
C ASN A 13 17.94 -17.94 -5.39
N ARG A 14 16.64 -18.19 -5.21
CA ARG A 14 15.55 -17.85 -6.14
C ARG A 14 14.53 -16.88 -5.53
N LEU A 15 14.62 -16.60 -4.22
CA LEU A 15 13.72 -15.67 -3.55
C LEU A 15 14.15 -14.24 -3.91
N LEU A 16 13.34 -13.59 -4.75
CA LEU A 16 13.52 -12.19 -5.13
C LEU A 16 12.86 -11.26 -4.11
N LEU A 17 11.73 -11.70 -3.54
CA LEU A 17 11.05 -11.06 -2.42
C LEU A 17 11.11 -12.02 -1.22
N PRO A 18 11.69 -11.62 -0.08
CA PRO A 18 12.04 -12.55 1.00
C PRO A 18 10.86 -13.43 1.46
N ASP A 19 9.96 -12.87 2.26
CA ASP A 19 8.80 -13.53 2.86
C ASP A 19 7.64 -13.67 1.87
N GLN A 20 7.47 -12.69 0.98
CA GLN A 20 6.38 -12.70 0.00
C GLN A 20 6.48 -13.87 -1.00
N ASP A 21 7.68 -14.24 -1.45
CA ASP A 21 7.86 -15.38 -2.36
C ASP A 21 7.61 -16.71 -1.64
N VAL A 22 7.93 -16.80 -0.35
CA VAL A 22 7.66 -18.00 0.47
C VAL A 22 6.15 -18.21 0.62
N LEU A 23 5.41 -17.16 0.96
CA LEU A 23 3.94 -17.23 1.05
C LEU A 23 3.32 -17.60 -0.28
N SER A 24 3.76 -16.96 -1.36
CA SER A 24 3.25 -17.22 -2.71
C SER A 24 3.56 -18.65 -3.16
N GLY A 25 4.77 -19.14 -2.89
CA GLY A 25 5.22 -20.47 -3.27
C GLY A 25 4.55 -21.62 -2.51
N LEU A 26 4.29 -21.43 -1.21
CA LEU A 26 3.65 -22.45 -0.38
C LEU A 26 2.11 -22.44 -0.48
N TYR A 27 1.53 -21.25 -0.61
CA TYR A 27 0.09 -21.06 -0.43
C TYR A 27 -0.61 -20.45 -1.63
N GLY A 28 0.10 -20.04 -2.70
CA GLY A 28 -0.52 -19.38 -3.85
C GLY A 28 -1.71 -20.13 -4.45
N GLY A 29 -1.61 -21.46 -4.57
CA GLY A 29 -2.72 -22.31 -5.05
C GLY A 29 -3.88 -22.50 -4.07
N LYS A 30 -3.75 -22.02 -2.83
CA LYS A 30 -4.77 -22.06 -1.76
C LYS A 30 -5.27 -20.67 -1.37
N THR A 31 -4.69 -19.62 -1.93
CA THR A 31 -5.01 -18.24 -1.61
C THR A 31 -6.20 -17.77 -2.46
N LYS A 32 -7.23 -17.23 -1.80
CA LYS A 32 -8.30 -16.50 -2.48
C LYS A 32 -7.79 -15.13 -2.91
N THR A 33 -7.96 -14.79 -4.18
CA THR A 33 -7.54 -13.50 -4.73
C THR A 33 -8.61 -12.43 -4.48
N VAL A 34 -8.16 -11.18 -4.37
CA VAL A 34 -9.00 -9.99 -4.29
C VAL A 34 -8.51 -8.96 -5.31
N GLU A 35 -9.41 -8.05 -5.70
CA GLU A 35 -9.08 -6.97 -6.62
C GLU A 35 -8.03 -6.04 -6.01
N SER A 36 -6.83 -6.05 -6.58
CA SER A 36 -5.69 -5.27 -6.05
C SER A 36 -5.95 -3.77 -6.12
N ILE A 37 -6.73 -3.32 -7.09
CA ILE A 37 -7.07 -1.90 -7.26
C ILE A 37 -7.95 -1.36 -6.13
N THR A 38 -8.71 -2.25 -5.49
CA THR A 38 -9.60 -1.94 -4.36
C THR A 38 -8.88 -2.16 -3.04
N TYR A 39 -8.15 -3.27 -2.89
CA TYR A 39 -7.66 -3.72 -1.58
C TYR A 39 -6.13 -3.72 -1.40
N ASN A 40 -5.36 -3.34 -2.43
CA ASN A 40 -3.90 -3.32 -2.37
C ASN A 40 -3.31 -2.40 -3.45
N LEU A 41 -3.81 -1.16 -3.55
CA LEU A 41 -3.39 -0.25 -4.62
C LEU A 41 -2.02 0.35 -4.28
N SER A 42 -1.06 0.23 -5.20
CA SER A 42 0.24 0.89 -5.10
C SER A 42 0.46 1.81 -6.29
N GLU A 43 1.36 2.78 -6.14
CA GLU A 43 1.81 3.67 -7.23
C GLU A 43 2.22 2.92 -8.49
N ARG A 44 3.01 1.86 -8.29
CA ARG A 44 3.47 1.01 -9.40
C ARG A 44 2.29 0.36 -10.11
N TYR A 45 1.32 -0.15 -9.36
CA TYR A 45 0.15 -0.81 -9.93
C TYR A 45 -0.74 0.19 -10.66
N LEU A 46 -1.01 1.37 -10.08
CA LEU A 46 -1.79 2.43 -10.71
C LEU A 46 -1.16 2.87 -12.04
N LYS A 47 0.16 3.12 -12.03
CA LYS A 47 0.91 3.49 -13.24
C LYS A 47 0.82 2.41 -14.31
N LEU A 48 1.07 1.15 -13.96
CA LEU A 48 1.00 0.02 -14.90
C LEU A 48 -0.42 -0.17 -15.46
N TYR A 49 -1.44 0.00 -14.62
CA TYR A 49 -2.84 -0.08 -15.03
C TYR A 49 -3.18 1.00 -16.07
N ASN A 50 -2.78 2.25 -15.80
CA ASN A 50 -3.12 3.41 -16.63
C ASN A 50 -2.34 3.49 -17.96
N ILE A 51 -1.14 2.92 -18.04
CA ILE A 51 -0.38 2.87 -19.31
C ILE A 51 -0.76 1.66 -20.19
N ASN A 52 -1.54 0.72 -19.66
CA ASN A 52 -1.99 -0.42 -20.42
C ASN A 52 -2.97 0.03 -21.50
N LEU A 53 -2.62 -0.19 -22.77
CA LEU A 53 -3.44 0.21 -23.93
C LEU A 53 -4.87 -0.34 -23.88
N LYS A 54 -5.10 -1.46 -23.19
CA LYS A 54 -6.43 -2.06 -23.01
C LYS A 54 -7.33 -1.29 -22.02
N ASN A 55 -6.76 -0.34 -21.29
CA ASN A 55 -7.43 0.41 -20.23
C ASN A 55 -7.51 1.92 -20.51
N LEU A 56 -7.20 2.37 -21.74
CA LEU A 56 -7.15 3.82 -22.04
C LEU A 56 -8.50 4.51 -21.80
N ASP A 57 -9.60 3.83 -22.09
CA ASP A 57 -10.98 4.28 -21.82
C ASP A 57 -11.39 4.18 -20.35
N LYS A 58 -10.59 3.50 -19.53
CA LYS A 58 -10.85 3.20 -18.11
C LYS A 58 -9.74 3.70 -17.20
N ARG A 59 -9.02 4.76 -17.62
CA ARG A 59 -7.95 5.34 -16.82
C ARG A 59 -8.48 5.71 -15.43
N ILE A 60 -7.68 5.42 -14.42
CA ILE A 60 -8.00 5.67 -13.01
C ILE A 60 -7.24 6.90 -12.56
N ASP A 61 -8.01 7.91 -12.15
CA ASP A 61 -7.52 9.11 -11.50
C ASP A 61 -7.74 9.05 -9.98
N ILE A 62 -7.28 10.09 -9.28
CA ILE A 62 -7.38 10.18 -7.83
C ILE A 62 -8.83 10.21 -7.34
N ASP A 63 -9.76 10.78 -8.09
CA ASP A 63 -11.17 10.82 -7.70
C ASP A 63 -11.80 9.43 -7.77
N TRP A 64 -11.45 8.64 -8.78
CA TRP A 64 -11.82 7.23 -8.83
C TRP A 64 -11.22 6.46 -7.65
N VAL A 65 -9.93 6.65 -7.35
CA VAL A 65 -9.25 5.99 -6.22
C VAL A 65 -9.96 6.32 -4.91
N ARG A 66 -10.25 7.60 -4.65
CA ARG A 66 -10.92 8.06 -3.42
C ARG A 66 -12.27 7.39 -3.22
N LYS A 67 -13.01 7.11 -4.30
CA LYS A 67 -14.34 6.49 -4.23
C LYS A 67 -14.31 4.96 -4.13
N ASN A 68 -13.31 4.30 -4.71
CA ASN A 68 -13.34 2.85 -4.95
C ASN A 68 -12.23 2.06 -4.25
N THR A 69 -11.13 2.70 -3.88
CA THR A 69 -10.00 2.04 -3.22
C THR A 69 -10.14 2.14 -1.71
N VAL A 70 -10.02 0.98 -1.06
CA VAL A 70 -10.13 0.83 0.40
C VAL A 70 -8.75 0.87 1.06
N ILE A 71 -7.73 0.28 0.43
CA ILE A 71 -6.38 0.18 0.99
C ILE A 71 -5.35 0.65 -0.02
N ILE A 72 -4.59 1.67 0.36
CA ILE A 72 -3.41 2.14 -0.36
C ILE A 72 -2.16 1.54 0.29
N HIS A 73 -1.36 0.88 -0.52
CA HIS A 73 -0.13 0.22 -0.10
C HIS A 73 1.10 0.96 -0.65
N TYR A 74 1.75 1.74 0.22
CA TYR A 74 3.02 2.40 -0.06
C TYR A 74 4.21 1.43 0.04
N CYS A 75 4.28 0.45 -0.87
CA CYS A 75 5.32 -0.58 -0.88
C CYS A 75 6.71 -0.02 -1.27
N GLY A 76 7.77 -0.62 -0.74
CA GLY A 76 9.15 -0.26 -1.09
C GLY A 76 9.67 1.02 -0.42
N ARG A 77 10.66 1.68 -1.04
CA ARG A 77 11.41 2.83 -0.46
C ARG A 77 10.71 4.18 -0.58
N ASN A 78 9.80 4.31 -1.55
CA ASN A 78 9.04 5.51 -1.88
C ASN A 78 7.88 5.69 -0.88
N LYS A 79 8.09 6.50 0.16
CA LYS A 79 7.15 6.65 1.27
C LYS A 79 6.57 8.05 1.30
N PRO A 80 5.27 8.22 1.58
CA PRO A 80 4.58 9.51 1.49
C PRO A 80 4.97 10.50 2.60
N TRP A 81 5.60 10.04 3.68
CA TRP A 81 6.16 10.87 4.74
C TRP A 81 7.60 11.33 4.47
N LYS A 82 8.09 11.17 3.24
CA LYS A 82 9.41 11.65 2.81
C LYS A 82 9.24 12.75 1.79
N ASP A 83 10.13 13.73 1.82
CA ASP A 83 10.10 14.89 0.93
C ASP A 83 10.25 14.53 -0.55
N ASN A 84 10.89 13.40 -0.85
CA ASN A 84 11.16 12.93 -2.20
C ASN A 84 10.18 11.85 -2.69
N TYR A 85 8.94 11.88 -2.19
CA TYR A 85 7.89 11.01 -2.69
C TYR A 85 7.65 11.22 -4.20
N ILE A 86 7.46 10.12 -4.94
CA ILE A 86 7.13 10.15 -6.37
C ILE A 86 5.80 9.44 -6.58
N GLY A 87 4.78 10.17 -7.02
CA GLY A 87 3.45 9.62 -7.23
C GLY A 87 2.35 10.64 -7.01
N GLU A 88 1.11 10.17 -7.00
CA GLU A 88 -0.09 10.98 -6.81
C GLU A 88 -0.90 10.52 -5.57
N LEU A 89 -0.62 9.33 -5.03
CA LEU A 89 -1.36 8.73 -3.92
C LEU A 89 -0.98 9.31 -2.55
N ASP A 90 0.11 10.07 -2.42
CA ASP A 90 0.51 10.66 -1.12
C ASP A 90 -0.51 11.66 -0.56
N ILE A 91 -1.40 12.20 -1.39
CA ILE A 91 -2.51 13.04 -0.95
C ILE A 91 -3.32 12.37 0.17
N PHE A 92 -3.59 11.07 0.04
CA PHE A 92 -4.36 10.34 1.05
C PHE A 92 -3.59 10.23 2.37
N TYR A 93 -2.27 10.02 2.32
CA TYR A 93 -1.47 10.03 3.55
C TYR A 93 -1.44 11.42 4.20
N LYS A 94 -1.27 12.49 3.40
CA LYS A 94 -1.18 13.86 3.90
C LYS A 94 -2.48 14.33 4.55
N GLU A 95 -3.62 14.03 3.91
CA GLU A 95 -4.95 14.32 4.48
C GLU A 95 -5.09 13.68 5.87
N TYR A 96 -4.78 12.39 6.00
CA TYR A 96 -4.85 11.70 7.29
C TYR A 96 -3.82 12.21 8.30
N ALA A 97 -2.59 12.50 7.87
CA ALA A 97 -1.56 13.04 8.76
C ALA A 97 -1.97 14.41 9.33
N GLN A 98 -2.57 15.26 8.50
CA GLN A 98 -3.13 16.54 8.94
C GLN A 98 -4.26 16.33 9.96
N MET A 99 -5.21 15.44 9.69
CA MET A 99 -6.29 15.13 10.63
C MET A 99 -5.76 14.65 12.00
N VAL A 100 -4.73 13.81 12.00
CA VAL A 100 -4.09 13.34 13.25
C VAL A 100 -3.45 14.51 14.00
N ALA A 101 -2.71 15.38 13.31
CA ALA A 101 -2.08 16.55 13.93
C ALA A 101 -3.10 17.53 14.54
N GLU A 102 -4.24 17.75 13.88
CA GLU A 102 -5.34 18.58 14.38
C GLU A 102 -5.98 17.99 15.64
N ILE A 103 -6.15 16.66 15.70
CA ILE A 103 -6.67 15.94 16.88
C ILE A 103 -5.69 16.04 18.05
N GLU A 104 -4.39 15.87 17.80
CA GLU A 104 -3.35 15.98 18.83
C GLU A 104 -3.26 17.41 19.38
N GLY A 105 -3.28 18.42 18.51
CA GLY A 105 -3.32 19.83 18.90
C GLY A 105 -4.53 20.17 19.78
N SER A 106 -5.71 19.71 19.37
CA SER A 106 -6.96 19.93 20.11
C SER A 106 -6.96 19.26 21.49
N THR A 107 -6.34 18.09 21.60
CA THR A 107 -6.21 17.35 22.86
C THR A 107 -5.32 18.11 23.85
N ASN A 108 -4.17 18.61 23.38
CA ASN A 108 -3.22 19.34 24.20
C ASN A 108 -3.79 20.67 24.73
N GLU A 109 -4.55 21.41 23.91
CA GLU A 109 -5.23 22.64 24.35
C GLU A 109 -6.27 22.37 25.43
N ASN A 110 -7.03 21.28 25.33
CA ASN A 110 -8.03 20.92 26.33
C ASN A 110 -7.41 20.47 27.65
N THR A 111 -6.24 19.82 27.64
CA THR A 111 -5.49 19.51 28.86
C THR A 111 -5.02 20.78 29.57
N LEU A 112 -4.45 21.73 28.84
CA LEU A 112 -3.96 23.00 29.39
C LEU A 112 -5.08 23.89 29.98
N LYS A 113 -6.30 23.84 29.43
CA LYS A 113 -7.46 24.61 29.94
C LYS A 113 -8.10 24.01 31.19
N ASN A 114 -7.85 22.73 31.49
CA ASN A 114 -8.42 22.00 32.62
C ASN A 114 -7.43 21.83 33.79
N THR A 115 -6.27 22.48 33.74
CA THR A 115 -5.28 22.56 34.83
C THR A 115 -5.28 23.95 35.42
#